data_AF-A0A412YYY5-F1
#
_entry.id   AF-A0A412YYY5-F1
#
_cell.length_a   1.000
_cell.length_b   1.000
_cell.length_c   1.000
_cell.angle_alpha   90.00
_cell.angle_beta   90.00
_cell.angle_gamma   90.00
#
_symmetry.space_group_name_H-M   'P 1'
#
loop_
_entity.id
_entity.type
_entity.pdbx_description
1 polymer ?
#
loop_
_entity_poly.entity_id
_entity_poly.type
_entity_poly.pdbx_seq_one_letter_code
_entity_poly.pdbx_strand_id
1 'polypeptide(L)'
;MKEFLCLNDIKPGNRARVKELTSTGSIRRRLLDIGLVENTEVECLGQSPLGDPCAYLIRGAVIAIRSEDCRGILVQPCTGFSEQEVMEGCTSL
;
A
#
# COMPACT_ATOMS: atom_id res chain seq x y z
N MET A 1 -7.29 7.02 -17.11
CA MET A 1 -6.43 7.78 -16.18
C MET A 1 -6.44 7.01 -14.87
N LYS A 2 -5.31 6.48 -14.39
CA LYS A 2 -5.26 5.82 -13.07
C LYS A 2 -4.87 6.89 -12.06
N GLU A 3 -5.80 7.25 -11.18
CA GLU A 3 -5.51 8.12 -10.05
C GLU A 3 -4.66 7.34 -9.04
N PHE A 4 -3.40 7.76 -8.90
CA PHE A 4 -2.52 7.30 -7.85
C PHE A 4 -2.62 8.29 -6.69
N LEU A 5 -2.74 7.79 -5.47
CA LEU A 5 -2.78 8.56 -4.25
C LEU A 5 -1.50 8.29 -3.45
N CYS A 6 -1.20 9.16 -2.50
CA CYS A 6 -0.17 8.88 -1.51
C CYS A 6 -0.73 7.92 -0.44
N LEU A 7 0.16 7.16 0.21
CA LEU A 7 -0.22 6.27 1.31
C LEU A 7 -0.94 7.00 2.47
N ASN A 8 -0.64 8.29 2.64
CA ASN A 8 -1.26 9.16 3.66
C ASN A 8 -2.70 9.61 3.32
N ASP A 9 -3.10 9.55 2.06
CA ASP A 9 -4.46 9.93 1.62
C ASP A 9 -5.49 8.81 1.88
N ILE A 10 -5.01 7.62 2.23
CA ILE A 10 -5.87 6.47 2.51
C ILE A 10 -6.48 6.62 3.90
N LYS A 11 -7.82 6.68 3.92
CA LYS A 11 -8.59 6.62 5.16
C LYS A 11 -8.36 5.30 5.90
N PRO A 12 -8.28 5.32 7.24
CA PRO A 12 -8.21 4.10 8.02
C PRO A 12 -9.43 3.21 7.76
N GLY A 13 -9.20 1.90 7.66
CA GLY A 13 -10.17 0.88 7.24
C GLY A 13 -10.19 0.59 5.73
N ASN A 14 -9.47 1.36 4.91
CA ASN A 14 -9.38 1.11 3.47
C ASN A 14 -8.09 0.36 3.10
N ARG A 15 -8.21 -0.42 2.02
CA ARG A 15 -7.09 -1.14 1.39
C ARG A 15 -6.64 -0.44 0.13
N ALA A 16 -5.35 -0.50 -0.12
CA ALA A 16 -4.76 -0.06 -1.37
C ALA A 16 -3.61 -0.96 -1.77
N ARG A 17 -3.23 -0.84 -3.03
CA ARG A 17 -2.11 -1.56 -3.60
C ARG A 17 -0.97 -0.61 -3.90
N VAL A 18 0.22 -0.93 -3.39
CA VAL A 18 1.44 -0.18 -3.69
C VAL A 18 1.72 -0.28 -5.18
N LYS A 19 1.90 0.86 -5.83
CA LYS A 19 2.19 0.96 -7.25
C LYS A 19 3.63 1.30 -7.49
N GLU A 20 4.10 2.35 -6.84
CA GLU A 20 5.45 2.85 -7.04
C GLU A 20 5.99 3.47 -5.75
N LEU A 21 7.31 3.36 -5.58
CA LEU A 21 8.04 3.92 -4.46
C LEU A 21 8.94 5.01 -5.03
N THR A 22 8.56 6.26 -4.85
CA THR A 22 9.34 7.44 -5.20
C THR A 22 10.43 7.73 -4.16
N SER A 23 10.40 7.04 -3.01
CA SER A 23 11.43 7.11 -1.98
C SER A 23 12.79 6.62 -2.51
N THR A 24 13.84 7.44 -2.36
CA THR A 24 15.18 7.16 -2.88
C THR A 24 16.15 6.71 -1.78
N GLY A 25 17.23 6.02 -2.17
CA GLY A 25 18.35 5.69 -1.28
C GLY A 25 18.10 4.52 -0.31
N SER A 26 18.56 4.68 0.93
CA SER A 26 18.53 3.65 1.99
C SER A 26 17.11 3.29 2.42
N ILE A 27 16.18 4.23 2.32
CA ILE A 27 14.81 4.04 2.80
C ILE A 27 14.05 3.04 1.94
N ARG A 28 14.26 3.05 0.61
CA ARG A 28 13.68 2.06 -0.30
C ARG A 28 14.09 0.64 0.10
N ARG A 29 15.37 0.40 0.42
CA ARG A 29 15.82 -0.92 0.89
C ARG A 29 15.12 -1.34 2.16
N ARG A 30 14.96 -0.41 3.12
CA ARG A 30 14.25 -0.68 4.37
C ARG A 30 12.77 -1.01 4.14
N LEU A 31 12.12 -0.28 3.23
CA LEU A 31 10.73 -0.55 2.82
C LEU A 31 10.60 -1.94 2.15
N LEU A 32 11.55 -2.32 1.30
CA LEU A 32 11.57 -3.65 0.70
C LEU A 32 11.79 -4.75 1.76
N ASP A 33 12.65 -4.51 2.74
CA ASP A 33 12.96 -5.46 3.83
C ASP A 33 11.76 -5.73 4.75
N ILE A 34 10.95 -4.70 5.05
CA ILE A 34 9.68 -4.85 5.78
C ILE A 34 8.57 -5.48 4.94
N GLY A 35 8.79 -5.71 3.64
CA GLY A 35 7.81 -6.28 2.73
C GLY A 35 6.86 -5.27 2.06
N LEU A 36 7.16 -3.96 2.16
CA LEU A 36 6.46 -2.92 1.42
C LEU A 36 7.06 -2.81 0.00
N VAL A 37 6.63 -3.71 -0.88
CA VAL A 37 7.09 -3.79 -2.28
C VAL A 37 5.97 -3.40 -3.26
N GLU A 38 6.34 -3.08 -4.49
CA GLU A 38 5.37 -2.87 -5.57
C GLU A 38 4.41 -4.06 -5.70
N ASN A 39 3.14 -3.76 -6.02
CA ASN A 39 2.05 -4.74 -6.08
C ASN A 39 1.65 -5.38 -4.75
N THR A 40 2.17 -4.91 -3.62
CA THR A 40 1.74 -5.37 -2.29
C THR A 40 0.45 -4.66 -1.89
N GLU A 41 -0.51 -5.42 -1.36
CA GLU A 41 -1.68 -4.86 -0.70
C GLU A 41 -1.32 -4.41 0.72
N VAL A 42 -1.76 -3.21 1.03
CA VAL A 42 -1.58 -2.56 2.33
C VAL A 42 -2.92 -2.06 2.80
N GLU A 43 -3.19 -2.25 4.09
CA GLU A 43 -4.41 -1.77 4.73
C GLU A 43 -4.06 -0.69 5.74
N CYS A 44 -4.70 0.47 5.65
CA CYS A 44 -4.52 1.52 6.64
C CYS A 44 -5.34 1.13 7.88
N LEU A 45 -4.69 0.77 8.98
CA LEU A 45 -5.40 0.41 10.22
C LEU A 45 -5.85 1.66 10.97
N GLY A 46 -5.01 2.69 10.98
CA GLY A 46 -5.23 3.84 11.84
C GLY A 46 -4.06 4.81 11.78
N GLN A 47 -4.35 6.08 11.99
CA GLN A 47 -3.34 7.10 12.20
C GLN A 47 -3.29 7.43 13.69
N SER A 48 -2.11 7.77 14.21
CA SER A 48 -2.01 8.28 15.58
C SER A 48 -2.85 9.55 15.72
N PRO A 49 -3.45 9.82 16.90
CA PRO A 49 -4.29 11.01 17.13
C PRO A 49 -3.54 12.35 16.91
N LEU A 50 -2.20 12.32 16.93
CA LEU A 50 -1.33 13.46 16.61
C LEU A 50 -0.93 13.56 15.13
N GLY A 51 -1.41 12.66 14.27
CA GLY A 51 -1.18 12.68 12.81
C GLY A 51 0.10 11.99 12.33
N ASP A 52 0.95 11.46 13.22
CA ASP A 52 2.14 10.68 12.89
C ASP A 52 2.55 9.79 14.08
N PRO A 53 2.99 8.54 13.87
CA PRO A 53 3.02 7.77 12.61
C PRO A 53 1.68 7.07 12.28
N CYS A 54 1.57 6.56 11.06
CA CYS A 54 0.41 5.81 10.55
C CYS A 54 0.66 4.30 10.58
N ALA A 55 -0.33 3.52 11.02
CA ALA A 55 -0.26 2.07 11.12
C ALA A 55 -0.82 1.40 9.86
N TYR A 56 0.00 0.57 9.22
CA TYR A 56 -0.37 -0.18 8.02
C TYR A 56 -0.22 -1.68 8.24
N LEU A 57 -1.20 -2.46 7.80
CA LEU A 57 -1.12 -3.91 7.77
C LEU A 57 -0.56 -4.38 6.42
N ILE A 58 0.54 -5.13 6.47
CA ILE A 58 1.27 -5.62 5.30
C ILE A 58 1.57 -7.10 5.53
N ARG A 59 1.04 -8.01 4.69
CA ARG A 59 1.25 -9.47 4.82
C ARG A 59 0.98 -10.02 6.23
N GLY A 60 0.04 -9.44 6.97
CA GLY A 60 -0.29 -9.85 8.34
C GLY A 60 0.60 -9.26 9.45
N ALA A 61 1.54 -8.38 9.11
CA ALA A 61 2.34 -7.61 10.06
C ALA A 61 1.88 -6.14 10.10
N VAL A 62 1.77 -5.58 11.30
CA VAL A 62 1.45 -4.16 11.48
C VAL A 62 2.74 -3.35 11.52
N ILE A 63 2.91 -2.47 10.54
CA ILE A 63 4.08 -1.60 10.42
C ILE A 63 3.64 -0.15 10.59
N ALA A 64 4.28 0.55 11.53
CA ALA A 64 4.13 1.98 11.68
C ALA A 64 5.11 2.70 10.76
N ILE A 65 4.58 3.47 9.81
CA ILE A 65 5.36 4.27 8.86
C ILE A 65 5.11 5.74 9.14
N ARG A 66 6.18 6.53 9.14
CA ARG A 66 6.08 7.97 9.34
C ARG A 66 5.50 8.67 8.13
N SER A 67 4.82 9.78 8.36
CA SER A 67 4.22 10.61 7.32
C SER A 67 5.25 11.15 6.32
N GLU A 68 6.54 11.27 6.71
CA GLU A 68 7.64 11.61 5.80
C GLU A 68 7.84 10.55 4.70
N ASP A 69 7.81 9.27 5.07
CA ASP A 69 7.99 8.15 4.16
C ASP A 69 6.74 7.91 3.32
N CYS A 70 5.54 8.07 3.91
CA CYS A 70 4.25 7.90 3.24
C CYS A 70 4.05 8.82 2.03
N ARG A 71 4.72 9.99 2.00
CA ARG A 71 4.67 10.94 0.87
C ARG A 71 5.37 10.41 -0.39
N GLY A 72 6.37 9.55 -0.22
CA GLY A 72 7.11 8.95 -1.32
C GLY A 72 6.52 7.62 -1.80
N ILE A 73 5.35 7.22 -1.31
CA ILE A 73 4.73 5.92 -1.62
C ILE A 73 3.43 6.18 -2.40
N LEU A 74 3.44 5.82 -3.67
CA LEU A 74 2.29 5.87 -4.55
C LEU A 74 1.50 4.57 -4.46
N VAL A 75 0.22 4.71 -4.16
CA VAL A 75 -0.71 3.62 -3.96
C VAL A 75 -1.96 3.84 -4.79
N GLN A 76 -2.58 2.73 -5.17
CA GLN A 76 -3.86 2.73 -5.86
C GLN A 76 -4.91 2.19 -4.89
N PRO A 77 -5.90 2.98 -4.45
CA PRO A 77 -6.99 2.48 -3.62
C PRO A 77 -7.77 1.40 -4.37
N CYS A 78 -8.10 0.31 -3.69
CA CYS A 78 -9.02 -0.69 -4.22
C CYS A 78 -10.46 -0.29 -3.85
N THR A 79 -10.98 0.74 -4.49
CA THR A 79 -12.39 1.19 -4.35
C THR A 79 -13.36 0.40 -5.24
N GLY A 80 -13.19 -0.92 -5.29
CA GLY A 80 -14.02 -1.79 -6.12
C GLY A 80 -14.26 -3.14 -5.45
N PHE A 81 -15.52 -3.42 -5.12
CA PHE A 81 -16.07 -4.75 -5.35
C PHE A 81 -16.23 -4.89 -6.87
N SER A 82 -15.14 -5.10 -7.58
CA SER A 82 -15.21 -5.79 -8.86
C SER A 82 -14.92 -7.23 -8.52
N GLU A 83 -16.00 -8.01 -8.51
CA GLU A 83 -16.00 -9.46 -8.61
C GLU A 83 -14.72 -9.94 -9.30
N GLN A 84 -13.95 -10.73 -8.57
CA GLN A 84 -13.25 -11.88 -9.12
C GLN A 84 -12.92 -11.75 -10.62
N GLU A 85 -11.74 -11.21 -10.96
CA GLU A 85 -10.97 -11.80 -12.06
C GLU A 85 -10.50 -13.18 -11.57
N VAL A 86 -11.48 -14.08 -11.45
CA VAL A 86 -11.24 -15.51 -11.46
C VAL A 86 -10.93 -15.89 -12.89
N MET A 87 -9.97 -16.80 -12.99
CA MET A 87 -9.66 -17.62 -14.15
C MET A 87 -8.58 -17.05 -15.06
N GLU A 88 -7.36 -17.12 -14.54
CA GLU A 88 -6.23 -17.56 -15.37
C GLU A 88 -6.68 -18.77 -16.22
N GLY A 89 -6.40 -18.66 -17.52
CA GLY A 89 -6.81 -19.61 -18.53
C GLY A 89 -6.30 -21.03 -18.23
N CYS A 90 -7.24 -21.97 -18.22
CA CYS A 90 -6.95 -23.38 -18.40
C CYS A 90 -7.91 -23.95 -19.45
N THR A 91 -7.69 -23.59 -20.72
CA THR A 91 -8.05 -24.46 -21.85
C THR A 91 -7.09 -24.18 -23.00
N SER A 92 -5.90 -24.73 -22.88
CA SER A 92 -5.06 -25.09 -24.02
C SER A 92 -4.23 -26.27 -23.56
N LEU A 93 -4.79 -27.46 -23.76
CA LEU A 93 -4.14 -28.68 -24.23
C LEU A 93 -5.22 -29.76 -24.42
#